data_AF-A0A2W7L6R1-F1
#
_entry.id   AF-A0A2W7L6R1-F1
#
_cell.length_a   1.000
_cell.length_b   1.000
_cell.length_c   1.000
_cell.angle_alpha   90.00
_cell.angle_beta   90.00
_cell.angle_gamma   90.00
#
_symmetry.space_group_name_H-M   'P 1'
#
loop_
_entity.id
_entity.type
_entity.pdbx_description
1 polymer ?
#
loop_
_entity_poly.entity_id
_entity_poly.type
_entity_poly.pdbx_seq_one_letter_code
_entity_poly.pdbx_strand_id
1 'polypeptide(L)'
;MTLLDAESERAWQRAVVISLLTWRRAEAGDLLDDDQRYGWWGDTFPTLANDRIGSRLWQLRRRTLTDDTVRTAEAFAREALQWAVDDDRVSAVTVTASRKVDRLDMQVRVGLRDGPVIDVQLDNLWQVINAV
;
A
#
# COMPACT_ATOMS: atom_id res chain seq x y z
N MET A 1 -22.10 -16.24 0.40
CA MET A 1 -20.71 -16.25 -0.11
C MET A 1 -20.54 -17.45 -1.00
N THR A 2 -20.44 -17.25 -2.32
CA THR A 2 -20.15 -18.31 -3.29
C THR A 2 -18.64 -18.60 -3.36
N LEU A 3 -18.22 -19.71 -3.97
CA LEU A 3 -16.79 -20.03 -4.14
C LEU A 3 -16.06 -18.96 -4.98
N LEU A 4 -16.72 -18.41 -6.00
CA LEU A 4 -16.19 -17.33 -6.85
C LEU A 4 -15.99 -16.03 -6.05
N ASP A 5 -16.89 -15.73 -5.13
CA ASP A 5 -16.77 -14.56 -4.25
C ASP A 5 -15.54 -14.69 -3.34
N ALA A 6 -15.33 -15.88 -2.76
CA ALA A 6 -14.22 -16.13 -1.84
C ALA A 6 -12.84 -16.12 -2.53
N GLU A 7 -12.78 -16.60 -3.77
CA GLU A 7 -11.56 -16.52 -4.58
C GLU A 7 -11.23 -15.07 -4.98
N SER A 8 -12.26 -14.31 -5.36
CA SER A 8 -12.13 -12.88 -5.67
C SER A 8 -11.68 -12.09 -4.45
N GLU A 9 -12.22 -12.38 -3.26
CA GLU A 9 -11.82 -11.75 -2.00
C GLU A 9 -10.33 -11.99 -1.71
N ARG A 10 -9.86 -13.23 -1.83
CA ARG A 10 -8.45 -13.60 -1.62
C ARG A 10 -7.53 -12.94 -2.65
N ALA A 11 -7.96 -12.83 -3.90
CA ALA A 11 -7.19 -12.17 -4.94
C ALA A 11 -6.96 -10.69 -4.60
N TRP A 12 -8.01 -10.00 -4.14
CA TRP A 12 -7.91 -8.60 -3.71
C TRP A 12 -7.09 -8.41 -2.43
N GLN A 13 -7.24 -9.30 -1.44
CA GLN A 13 -6.36 -9.29 -0.26
C GLN A 13 -4.89 -9.36 -0.67
N ARG A 14 -4.54 -10.27 -1.60
CA ARG A 14 -3.17 -10.38 -2.12
C ARG A 14 -2.75 -9.14 -2.90
N ALA A 15 -3.62 -8.61 -3.75
CA ALA A 15 -3.33 -7.41 -4.54
C ALA A 15 -3.02 -6.21 -3.63
N VAL A 16 -3.77 -6.03 -2.54
CA VAL A 16 -3.51 -4.99 -1.53
C VAL A 16 -2.15 -5.22 -0.88
N VAL A 17 -1.88 -6.43 -0.38
CA VAL A 17 -0.60 -6.74 0.28
C VAL A 17 0.59 -6.53 -0.66
N ILE A 18 0.50 -6.99 -1.91
CA ILE A 18 1.55 -6.79 -2.92
C ILE A 18 1.76 -5.30 -3.19
N SER A 19 0.68 -4.54 -3.36
CA SER A 19 0.75 -3.10 -3.60
C SER A 19 1.40 -2.36 -2.44
N LEU A 20 1.12 -2.74 -1.19
CA LEU A 20 1.69 -2.08 -0.01
C LEU A 20 3.14 -2.50 0.26
N LEU A 21 3.45 -3.79 0.12
CA LEU A 21 4.73 -4.35 0.59
C LEU A 21 5.79 -4.53 -0.51
N THR A 22 5.45 -4.22 -1.76
CA THR A 22 6.43 -4.06 -2.83
C THR A 22 7.02 -2.65 -2.76
N TRP A 23 8.34 -2.51 -2.89
CA TRP A 23 8.98 -1.20 -2.91
C TRP A 23 8.72 -0.48 -4.22
N ARG A 24 7.94 0.60 -4.18
CA ARG A 24 7.91 1.59 -5.26
C ARG A 24 9.11 2.52 -5.12
N ARG A 25 9.69 2.89 -6.27
CA ARG A 25 10.84 3.80 -6.32
C ARG A 25 10.49 5.16 -5.70
N ALA A 26 11.43 5.72 -4.94
CA ALA A 26 11.32 7.09 -4.42
C ALA A 26 11.28 8.12 -5.55
N GLU A 27 10.38 9.10 -5.42
CA GLU A 27 10.24 10.21 -6.37
C GLU A 27 11.45 11.16 -6.27
N ALA A 28 11.77 11.87 -7.35
CA ALA A 28 12.98 12.69 -7.43
C ALA A 28 13.14 13.68 -6.26
N GLY A 29 12.05 14.26 -5.78
CA GLY A 29 12.02 15.22 -4.67
C GLY A 29 11.91 14.62 -3.26
N ASP A 30 11.84 13.30 -3.12
CA ASP A 30 11.75 12.68 -1.80
C ASP A 30 13.03 12.88 -1.01
N LEU A 31 12.88 13.28 0.26
CA LEU A 31 13.96 13.29 1.24
C LEU A 31 14.13 11.89 1.81
N LEU A 32 15.26 11.26 1.51
CA LEU A 32 15.54 9.88 1.88
C LEU A 32 16.54 9.82 3.03
N ASP A 33 16.25 8.95 3.99
CA ASP A 33 17.18 8.58 5.06
C ASP A 33 18.17 7.48 4.61
N ASP A 34 18.03 7.00 3.37
CA ASP A 34 18.82 5.95 2.71
C ASP A 34 19.52 6.48 1.44
N ASP A 35 20.66 5.89 1.09
CA ASP A 35 21.43 6.26 -0.11
C ASP A 35 20.78 5.81 -1.43
N GLN A 36 19.87 4.84 -1.35
CA GLN A 36 19.23 4.21 -2.51
C GLN A 36 17.77 4.62 -2.62
N ARG A 37 17.29 4.80 -3.86
CA ARG A 37 15.88 5.12 -4.16
C ARG A 37 14.98 3.88 -4.24
N TYR A 38 15.57 2.69 -4.13
CA TYR A 38 14.95 1.38 -4.31
C TYR A 38 13.99 1.32 -5.52
N GLY A 39 13.07 0.36 -5.51
CA GLY A 39 12.06 0.17 -6.54
C GLY A 39 11.84 -1.29 -6.88
N TRP A 40 10.79 -1.53 -7.66
CA TRP A 40 10.46 -2.82 -8.22
C TRP A 40 10.91 -2.86 -9.67
N TRP A 41 11.59 -3.93 -10.06
CA TRP A 41 12.15 -4.05 -11.41
C TRP A 41 11.06 -4.00 -12.51
N GLY A 42 9.83 -4.42 -12.19
CA GLY A 42 8.68 -4.42 -13.10
C GLY A 42 8.30 -3.03 -13.60
N ASP A 43 8.56 -1.98 -12.81
CA ASP A 43 8.30 -0.58 -13.18
C ASP A 43 9.27 -0.04 -14.25
N THR A 44 10.26 -0.82 -14.69
CA THR A 44 11.26 -0.39 -15.69
C THR A 44 10.71 -0.39 -17.11
N PHE A 45 9.72 -1.23 -17.40
CA PHE A 45 9.20 -1.42 -18.75
C PHE A 45 7.66 -1.32 -18.81
N PRO A 46 7.06 -0.22 -18.32
CA PRO A 46 5.60 -0.12 -18.29
C PRO A 46 5.08 0.19 -19.70
N THR A 47 3.97 -0.45 -20.08
CA THR A 47 3.26 -0.16 -21.33
C THR A 47 2.49 1.17 -21.25
N LEU A 48 2.07 1.56 -20.04
CA LEU A 48 1.42 2.83 -19.74
C LEU A 48 2.33 3.69 -18.88
N ALA A 49 2.44 4.98 -19.19
CA ALA A 49 3.28 5.89 -18.41
C ALA A 49 2.80 5.94 -16.95
N ASN A 50 3.74 5.82 -16.01
CA ASN A 50 3.49 5.80 -14.56
C ASN A 50 2.65 4.62 -14.04
N ASP A 51 2.46 3.56 -14.82
CA ASP A 51 1.99 2.28 -14.29
C ASP A 51 3.08 1.69 -13.38
N ARG A 52 2.89 1.89 -12.07
CA ARG A 52 3.84 1.54 -11.02
C ARG A 52 3.14 0.81 -9.91
N ILE A 53 3.67 -0.34 -9.52
CA ILE A 53 3.21 -1.10 -8.36
C ILE A 53 4.13 -0.86 -7.17
N GLY A 54 3.57 -0.96 -5.98
CA GLY A 54 4.31 -0.84 -4.75
C GLY A 54 4.05 0.48 -4.03
N SER A 55 4.60 0.59 -2.83
CA SER A 55 4.50 1.76 -1.99
C SER A 55 5.86 2.32 -1.62
N ARG A 56 5.85 3.58 -1.19
CA ARG A 56 6.99 4.26 -0.59
C ARG A 56 7.05 4.09 0.93
N LEU A 57 6.27 3.15 1.51
CA LEU A 57 6.24 2.88 2.96
C LEU A 57 7.62 2.54 3.54
N TRP A 58 8.50 1.95 2.73
CA TRP A 58 9.89 1.64 3.12
C TRP A 58 10.68 2.89 3.51
N GLN A 59 10.33 4.09 3.01
CA GLN A 59 11.00 5.34 3.38
C GLN A 59 10.83 5.68 4.87
N LEU A 60 9.92 5.00 5.58
CA LEU A 60 9.64 5.23 6.98
C LEU A 60 10.51 4.40 7.94
N ARG A 61 11.33 3.44 7.44
CA ARG A 61 12.08 2.46 8.25
C ARG A 61 13.19 3.02 9.16
N ARG A 62 13.44 4.33 9.13
CA ARG A 62 14.38 5.03 10.03
C ARG A 62 13.74 6.19 10.78
N ARG A 63 12.43 6.38 10.62
CA ARG A 63 11.69 7.50 11.20
C ARG A 63 11.10 7.11 12.54
N THR A 64 10.95 8.07 13.44
CA THR A 64 10.17 7.86 14.67
C THR A 64 8.69 7.71 14.33
N LEU A 65 7.98 6.83 15.01
CA LEU A 65 6.52 6.68 14.86
C LEU A 65 5.80 7.87 15.51
N THR A 66 5.50 8.90 14.71
CA THR A 66 4.78 10.12 15.10
C THR A 66 3.44 10.20 14.37
N ASP A 67 2.57 11.13 14.75
CA ASP A 67 1.32 11.38 14.01
C ASP A 67 1.58 11.79 12.55
N ASP A 68 2.71 12.45 12.29
CA ASP A 68 3.12 12.82 10.92
C ASP A 68 3.56 11.61 10.10
N THR A 69 4.32 10.69 10.72
CA THR A 69 4.69 9.41 10.14
C THR A 69 3.45 8.58 9.80
N VAL A 70 2.42 8.58 10.66
CA VAL A 70 1.14 7.89 10.40
C VAL A 70 0.42 8.50 9.19
N ARG A 71 0.28 9.83 9.12
CA ARG A 71 -0.33 10.50 7.96
C ARG A 71 0.43 10.22 6.66
N THR A 72 1.76 10.20 6.73
CA THR A 72 2.62 9.86 5.58
C THR A 72 2.41 8.42 5.14
N ALA A 73 2.31 7.47 6.09
CA ALA A 73 2.03 6.08 5.78
C ALA A 73 0.68 5.91 5.08
N GLU A 74 -0.37 6.61 5.54
CA GLU A 74 -1.65 6.61 4.84
C GLU A 74 -1.54 7.16 3.42
N ALA A 75 -0.82 8.27 3.23
CA ALA A 75 -0.63 8.87 1.91
C ALA A 75 0.09 7.92 0.94
N PHE A 76 1.17 7.27 1.38
CA PHE A 76 1.89 6.28 0.58
C PHE A 76 1.05 5.05 0.26
N ALA A 77 0.21 4.59 1.20
CA ALA A 77 -0.68 3.47 0.98
C ALA A 77 -1.84 3.82 0.01
N ARG A 78 -2.41 5.03 0.10
CA ARG A 78 -3.40 5.50 -0.89
C ARG A 78 -2.80 5.58 -2.29
N GLU A 79 -1.60 6.14 -2.41
CA GLU A 79 -0.87 6.19 -3.70
C GLU A 79 -0.65 4.79 -4.27
N ALA A 80 -0.21 3.84 -3.45
CA ALA A 80 0.10 2.48 -3.88
C ALA A 80 -1.12 1.69 -4.36
N LEU A 81 -2.34 2.09 -3.96
CA LEU A 81 -3.59 1.40 -4.27
C LEU A 81 -4.44 2.12 -5.33
N GLN A 82 -4.01 3.32 -5.75
CA GLN A 82 -4.77 4.15 -6.69
C GLN A 82 -4.98 3.46 -8.04
N TRP A 83 -4.04 2.61 -8.47
CA TRP A 83 -4.15 1.83 -9.71
C TRP A 83 -5.46 1.04 -9.80
N ALA A 84 -5.96 0.52 -8.68
CA ALA A 84 -7.18 -0.30 -8.68
C ALA A 84 -8.43 0.51 -9.06
N VAL A 85 -8.45 1.80 -8.70
CA VAL A 85 -9.52 2.72 -9.06
C VAL A 85 -9.34 3.19 -10.50
N ASP A 86 -8.11 3.56 -10.87
CA ASP A 86 -7.76 4.08 -12.20
C ASP A 86 -8.03 3.04 -13.30
N ASP A 87 -7.78 1.75 -13.02
CA ASP A 87 -8.05 0.62 -13.92
C ASP A 87 -9.53 0.18 -13.93
N ASP A 88 -10.42 0.94 -13.29
CA ASP A 88 -11.86 0.67 -13.17
C ASP A 88 -12.19 -0.65 -12.44
N ARG A 89 -11.23 -1.26 -11.72
CA ARG A 89 -11.40 -2.56 -11.06
C ARG A 89 -12.21 -2.50 -9.78
N VAL A 90 -12.15 -1.37 -9.08
CA VAL A 90 -12.87 -1.10 -7.83
C VAL A 90 -13.59 0.24 -7.93
N SER A 91 -14.58 0.47 -7.06
CA SER A 91 -15.29 1.75 -6.97
C SER A 91 -14.60 2.74 -6.04
N ALA A 92 -13.96 2.25 -4.97
CA ALA A 92 -13.21 3.07 -4.03
C ALA A 92 -12.18 2.26 -3.24
N VAL A 93 -11.13 2.95 -2.79
CA VAL A 93 -10.20 2.46 -1.77
C VAL A 93 -10.15 3.47 -0.63
N THR A 94 -10.37 3.00 0.60
CA THR A 94 -10.19 3.80 1.81
C THR A 94 -9.05 3.23 2.62
N VAL A 95 -8.11 4.09 3.01
CA VAL A 95 -6.97 3.73 3.86
C VAL A 95 -7.01 4.54 5.14
N THR A 96 -6.94 3.83 6.26
CA THR A 96 -6.83 4.39 7.60
C THR A 96 -5.63 3.77 8.29
N ALA A 97 -4.75 4.58 8.87
CA ALA A 97 -3.66 4.12 9.70
C ALA A 97 -3.80 4.69 11.11
N SER A 98 -3.39 3.90 12.09
CA SER A 98 -3.39 4.33 13.49
C SER A 98 -2.13 3.84 14.17
N ARG A 99 -1.63 4.62 15.14
CA ARG A 99 -0.52 4.19 15.98
C ARG A 99 -0.99 3.78 17.36
N LYS A 100 -0.36 2.73 17.87
CA LYS A 100 -0.26 2.44 19.30
C LYS A 100 1.13 2.86 19.79
N VAL A 101 1.53 2.44 20.98
CA VAL A 101 2.81 2.86 21.59
C VAL A 101 4.01 2.51 20.71
N ASP A 102 4.02 1.32 20.11
CA ASP A 102 5.14 0.74 19.37
C ASP A 102 4.71 0.11 18.03
N ARG A 103 3.49 0.39 17.59
CA ARG A 103 2.83 -0.33 16.49
C ARG A 103 2.10 0.62 15.57
N LEU A 104 2.29 0.44 14.26
CA LEU A 104 1.46 1.02 13.21
C LEU A 104 0.48 -0.04 12.72
N ASP A 105 -0.81 0.22 12.85
CA ASP A 105 -1.88 -0.60 12.27
C ASP A 105 -2.43 0.11 11.04
N MET A 106 -2.71 -0.65 9.98
CA MET A 106 -3.29 -0.13 8.75
C MET A 106 -4.49 -0.96 8.32
N GLN A 107 -5.62 -0.28 8.12
CA GLN A 107 -6.82 -0.84 7.54
C GLN A 107 -6.99 -0.31 6.12
N VAL A 108 -7.21 -1.23 5.18
CA VAL A 108 -7.57 -0.93 3.80
C VAL A 108 -8.94 -1.51 3.51
N ARG A 109 -9.86 -0.66 3.07
CA ARG A 109 -11.21 -1.07 2.65
C ARG A 109 -11.34 -0.87 1.15
N VAL A 110 -11.57 -1.95 0.42
CA VAL A 110 -11.71 -1.98 -1.04
C VAL A 110 -13.18 -2.19 -1.39
N GLY A 111 -13.82 -1.19 -1.98
CA GLY A 111 -15.19 -1.29 -2.46
C GLY A 111 -15.24 -1.86 -3.88
N LEU A 112 -15.82 -3.05 -4.07
CA LEU A 112 -16.09 -3.57 -5.41
C LEU A 112 -17.31 -2.85 -6.02
N ARG A 113 -17.37 -2.70 -7.35
CA ARG A 113 -18.43 -1.92 -8.04
C ARG A 113 -19.85 -2.43 -7.78
N ASP A 114 -20.02 -3.74 -7.77
CA ASP A 114 -21.29 -4.42 -7.54
C ASP A 114 -21.15 -5.54 -6.51
N GLY A 115 -20.27 -5.35 -5.53
CA GLY A 115 -19.83 -6.42 -4.64
C GLY A 115 -19.62 -5.99 -3.19
N PRO A 116 -19.16 -6.93 -2.34
CA PRO A 116 -18.85 -6.63 -0.96
C PRO A 116 -17.68 -5.64 -0.86
N VAL A 117 -17.60 -4.97 0.29
CA VAL A 117 -16.38 -4.29 0.71
C VAL A 117 -15.43 -5.33 1.28
N ILE A 118 -14.22 -5.38 0.73
CA ILE A 118 -13.15 -6.24 1.23
C ILE A 118 -12.34 -5.43 2.24
N ASP A 119 -12.20 -5.97 3.44
CA ASP A 119 -11.42 -5.38 4.52
C ASP A 119 -10.07 -6.12 4.63
N VAL A 120 -8.98 -5.37 4.53
CA VAL A 120 -7.62 -5.89 4.69
C VAL A 120 -6.98 -5.17 5.86
N GLN A 121 -6.71 -5.93 6.92
CA GLN A 121 -6.06 -5.43 8.12
C GLN A 121 -4.60 -5.88 8.15
N LEU A 122 -3.68 -4.92 8.22
CA LEU A 122 -2.27 -5.15 8.48
C LEU A 122 -1.96 -4.69 9.91
N ASP A 123 -1.93 -5.64 10.82
CA ASP A 123 -1.49 -5.40 12.18
C ASP A 123 0.03 -5.32 12.24
N ASN A 124 0.52 -4.32 12.96
CA ASN A 124 1.96 -4.12 13.11
C ASN A 124 2.75 -3.99 11.80
N LEU A 125 2.22 -3.21 10.86
CA LEU A 125 2.91 -2.83 9.63
C LEU A 125 4.32 -2.24 9.92
N TRP A 126 4.48 -1.61 11.09
CA TRP A 126 5.76 -1.05 11.52
C TRP A 126 6.88 -2.09 11.58
N GLN A 127 6.60 -3.30 12.09
CA GLN A 127 7.60 -4.37 12.10
C GLN A 127 8.04 -4.76 10.70
N VAL A 128 7.10 -4.85 9.74
CA VAL A 128 7.41 -5.21 8.35
C VAL A 128 8.29 -4.13 7.70
N ILE A 129 7.96 -2.86 7.91
CA ILE A 129 8.73 -1.72 7.38
C ILE A 129 10.19 -1.75 7.89
N ASN A 130 10.41 -2.18 9.14
CA ASN A 130 11.73 -2.19 9.78
C ASN A 130 12.47 -3.55 9.64
N ALA A 131 11.88 -4.56 8.99
CA ALA A 131 12.46 -5.91 8.93
C ALA A 131 13.47 -6.11 7.78
N VAL A 132 13.61 -5.14 6.87
CA VAL A 132 14.38 -5.23 5.61
C VAL A 132 15.21 -3.99 5.32
#